data_AF-A0A937R252-F1
#
_entry.id   AF-A0A937R252-F1
#
_cell.length_a   1.000
_cell.length_b   1.000
_cell.length_c   1.000
_cell.angle_alpha   90.00
_cell.angle_beta   90.00
_cell.angle_gamma   90.00
#
_symmetry.space_group_name_H-M   'P 1'
#
loop_
_entity.id
_entity.type
_entity.pdbx_description
1 polymer ?
#
loop_
_entity_poly.entity_id
_entity_poly.type
_entity_poly.pdbx_seq_one_letter_code
_entity_poly.pdbx_strand_id
1 'polypeptide(L)'
;MSDRLGYKPIFFLTHGLATFSLFLLLVLPGNWVYFNAFVAGFLVLATLPLGVAMAQGLAPKGKSMVSSLMMGLAFGTGGLLTPLTGKLGDMFSIRPVLMVVAMVPLLTTALIGLLPGKNLKRVR
;
A
#
# COMPACT_ATOMS: atom_id res chain seq x y z
N MET A 1 -8.26 8.66 -13.78
CA MET A 1 -7.65 7.49 -14.47
C MET A 1 -8.19 6.14 -13.99
N SER A 2 -8.43 5.98 -12.68
CA SER A 2 -9.09 4.79 -12.10
C SER A 2 -10.36 4.34 -12.85
N ASP A 3 -11.23 5.30 -13.21
CA ASP A 3 -12.51 4.99 -13.87
C ASP A 3 -12.38 4.41 -15.29
N ARG A 4 -11.22 4.59 -15.94
CA ARG A 4 -10.95 4.11 -17.30
C ARG A 4 -10.15 2.80 -17.31
N LEU A 5 -9.14 2.66 -16.46
CA LEU A 5 -8.23 1.50 -16.39
C LEU A 5 -8.72 0.38 -15.47
N GLY A 6 -9.52 0.70 -14.45
CA GLY A 6 -9.96 -0.24 -13.43
C GLY A 6 -8.96 -0.32 -12.29
N TYR A 7 -9.47 -0.63 -11.10
CA TYR A 7 -8.69 -0.59 -9.87
C TYR A 7 -7.53 -1.60 -9.85
N LYS A 8 -7.78 -2.84 -10.31
CA LYS A 8 -6.85 -3.98 -10.17
C LYS A 8 -5.47 -3.78 -10.85
N PRO A 9 -5.37 -3.37 -12.14
CA PRO A 9 -4.06 -3.10 -12.76
C PRO A 9 -3.30 -1.95 -12.10
N ILE A 10 -4.01 -0.92 -11.63
CA ILE A 10 -3.39 0.21 -10.95
C ILE A 10 -2.78 -0.26 -9.62
N PHE A 11 -3.50 -1.10 -8.87
CA PHE A 11 -2.97 -1.70 -7.64
C PHE A 11 -1.70 -2.51 -7.85
N PHE A 12 -1.66 -3.37 -8.87
CA PHE A 12 -0.46 -4.15 -9.20
C PHE A 12 0.73 -3.24 -9.54
N LEU A 13 0.50 -2.22 -10.38
CA LEU A 13 1.54 -1.30 -10.80
C LEU A 13 2.06 -0.48 -9.62
N THR A 14 1.18 0.11 -8.83
CA THR A 14 1.58 0.98 -7.70
C THR A 14 2.30 0.20 -6.61
N HIS A 15 1.84 -1.02 -6.28
CA HIS A 15 2.49 -1.85 -5.27
C HIS A 15 3.85 -2.39 -5.73
N GLY A 16 3.96 -2.78 -7.00
CA GLY A 16 5.25 -3.18 -7.58
C GLY A 16 6.25 -2.02 -7.59
N LEU A 17 5.83 -0.83 -8.03
CA LEU A 17 6.67 0.36 -8.01
C LEU A 17 6.99 0.82 -6.59
N ALA A 18 6.06 0.69 -5.64
CA ALA A 18 6.28 1.02 -4.24
C ALA A 18 7.37 0.13 -3.64
N THR A 19 7.31 -1.19 -3.83
CA THR A 19 8.38 -2.10 -3.38
C THR A 19 9.72 -1.75 -4.02
N PHE A 20 9.75 -1.50 -5.33
CA PHE A 20 10.98 -1.09 -6.01
C PHE A 20 11.56 0.20 -5.41
N SER A 21 10.74 1.23 -5.22
CA SER A 21 11.17 2.52 -4.67
C SER A 21 11.60 2.41 -3.20
N LEU A 22 10.89 1.62 -2.37
CA LEU A 22 11.29 1.35 -0.98
C LEU A 22 12.63 0.61 -0.90
N PHE A 23 12.89 -0.34 -1.80
CA PHE A 23 14.18 -1.01 -1.86
C PHE A 23 15.29 -0.05 -2.29
N LEU A 24 15.03 0.78 -3.31
CA LEU A 24 15.96 1.81 -3.76
C LEU A 24 16.31 2.78 -2.62
N LEU A 25 15.35 3.10 -1.75
CA LEU A 25 15.55 4.00 -0.60
C LEU A 25 16.60 3.47 0.37
N LEU A 26 16.68 2.15 0.51
CA LEU A 26 17.60 1.47 1.42
C LEU A 26 19.00 1.24 0.82
N VAL A 27 19.16 1.44 -0.49
CA VAL A 27 20.41 1.16 -1.22
C VAL A 27 21.09 2.43 -1.72
N LEU A 28 20.31 3.46 -2.12
CA LEU A 28 20.82 4.71 -2.66
C LEU A 28 21.65 5.50 -1.61
N PRO A 29 22.91 5.86 -1.90
CA PRO A 29 23.66 6.81 -1.10
C PRO A 29 23.44 8.26 -1.57
N GLY A 30 23.62 9.23 -0.66
CA GLY A 30 23.65 10.66 -0.97
C GLY A 30 22.28 11.33 -1.14
N ASN A 31 22.26 12.48 -1.82
CA ASN A 31 21.07 13.35 -1.89
C ASN A 31 19.87 12.75 -2.63
N TRP A 32 20.07 11.70 -3.43
CA TRP A 32 19.00 10.99 -4.12
C TRP A 32 18.00 10.30 -3.18
N VAL A 33 18.40 10.06 -1.92
CA VAL A 33 17.54 9.49 -0.88
C VAL A 33 16.30 10.36 -0.66
N TYR A 34 16.42 11.68 -0.66
CA TYR A 34 15.28 12.58 -0.42
C TYR A 34 14.26 12.52 -1.56
N PHE A 35 14.74 12.53 -2.80
CA PHE A 35 13.88 12.39 -3.98
C PHE A 35 13.17 11.02 -3.98
N ASN A 36 13.92 9.95 -3.72
CA ASN A 36 13.32 8.62 -3.68
C ASN A 36 12.39 8.41 -2.47
N ALA A 37 12.65 9.07 -1.33
CA ALA A 37 11.73 9.08 -0.19
C ALA A 37 10.38 9.72 -0.55
N PHE A 38 10.41 10.82 -1.31
CA PHE A 38 9.21 11.43 -1.85
C PHE A 38 8.46 10.48 -2.79
N VAL A 39 9.16 9.83 -3.73
CA VAL A 39 8.55 8.87 -4.66
C VAL A 39 7.95 7.67 -3.92
N ALA A 40 8.68 7.08 -2.97
CA ALA A 40 8.21 5.96 -2.16
C ALA A 40 6.96 6.36 -1.35
N GLY A 41 7.00 7.50 -0.66
CA GLY A 41 5.88 8.03 0.10
C GLY A 41 4.66 8.30 -0.78
N PHE A 42 4.86 8.92 -1.95
CA PHE A 42 3.80 9.18 -2.90
C PHE A 42 3.13 7.88 -3.37
N LEU A 43 3.92 6.86 -3.75
CA LEU A 43 3.38 5.59 -4.25
C LEU A 43 2.58 4.85 -3.17
N VAL A 44 3.07 4.82 -1.93
CA VAL A 44 2.39 4.17 -0.80
C VAL A 44 1.09 4.90 -0.43
N LEU A 45 1.12 6.24 -0.39
CA LEU A 45 -0.05 7.04 -0.02
C LEU A 45 -1.10 7.12 -1.14
N ALA A 46 -0.68 7.09 -2.42
CA ALA A 46 -1.59 7.12 -3.57
C ALA A 46 -2.55 5.92 -3.61
N THR A 47 -2.16 4.79 -3.01
CA THR A 47 -3.01 3.59 -2.91
C THR A 47 -4.15 3.71 -1.90
N LEU A 48 -4.05 4.59 -0.91
CA LEU A 48 -5.08 4.77 0.12
C LEU A 48 -6.42 5.27 -0.46
N PRO A 49 -6.48 6.44 -1.15
CA PRO A 49 -7.75 6.94 -1.70
C PRO A 49 -8.32 6.00 -2.77
N LEU A 50 -7.44 5.34 -3.54
CA LEU A 50 -7.86 4.35 -4.55
C LEU A 50 -8.53 3.12 -3.90
N GLY A 51 -7.98 2.62 -2.79
CA GLY A 51 -8.50 1.45 -2.07
C GLY A 51 -9.83 1.74 -1.42
N VAL A 52 -9.93 2.89 -0.76
CA VAL A 52 -11.19 3.33 -0.14
C VAL A 52 -12.26 3.52 -1.20
N ALA A 53 -11.96 4.21 -2.31
CA ALA A 53 -12.92 4.41 -3.39
C ALA A 53 -13.42 3.09 -4.00
N MET A 54 -12.52 2.13 -4.21
CA MET A 54 -12.87 0.79 -4.69
C MET A 54 -13.80 0.06 -3.71
N ALA A 55 -13.44 0.04 -2.43
CA ALA A 55 -14.20 -0.67 -1.39
C ALA A 55 -15.58 -0.04 -1.16
N GLN A 56 -15.65 1.30 -1.17
CA GLN A 56 -16.91 2.03 -1.12
C GLN A 56 -17.79 1.77 -2.35
N GLY A 57 -17.18 1.52 -3.52
CA GLY A 57 -17.87 1.07 -4.72
C GLY A 57 -18.45 -0.35 -4.60
N LEU A 58 -17.77 -1.24 -3.86
CA LEU A 58 -18.25 -2.60 -3.59
C LEU A 58 -19.41 -2.62 -2.58
N ALA A 59 -19.44 -1.69 -1.62
CA ALA A 59 -20.48 -1.58 -0.60
C ALA A 59 -21.08 -0.16 -0.51
N PRO A 60 -21.89 0.25 -1.51
CA PRO A 60 -22.36 1.64 -1.65
C PRO A 60 -23.32 2.10 -0.54
N LYS A 61 -24.03 1.18 0.11
CA LYS A 61 -24.91 1.48 1.26
C LYS A 61 -24.15 1.69 2.57
N GLY A 62 -22.86 1.29 2.63
CA GLY A 62 -22.05 1.28 3.85
C GLY A 62 -20.76 2.08 3.75
N LYS A 63 -20.69 3.12 2.91
CA LYS A 63 -19.42 3.83 2.61
C LYS A 63 -18.67 4.34 3.84
N SER A 64 -19.41 4.85 4.85
CA SER A 64 -18.83 5.34 6.10
C SER A 64 -18.20 4.20 6.91
N MET A 65 -18.93 3.09 7.08
CA MET A 65 -18.44 1.89 7.76
C MET A 65 -17.23 1.27 7.05
N VAL A 66 -17.24 1.21 5.72
CA VAL A 66 -16.11 0.72 4.92
C VAL A 66 -14.88 1.59 5.16
N SER A 67 -15.03 2.92 5.07
CA SER A 67 -13.91 3.83 5.27
C SER A 67 -13.36 3.74 6.70
N SER A 68 -14.22 3.72 7.72
CA SER A 68 -13.77 3.63 9.12
C SER A 68 -13.12 2.29 9.43
N LEU A 69 -13.65 1.18 8.92
CA LEU A 69 -13.06 -0.15 9.11
C LEU A 69 -11.71 -0.27 8.39
N MET A 70 -11.61 0.21 7.14
CA MET A 70 -10.36 0.19 6.40
C MET A 70 -9.29 1.05 7.06
N MET A 71 -9.61 2.30 7.43
CA MET A 71 -8.65 3.18 8.09
C MET A 71 -8.28 2.66 9.48
N GLY A 72 -9.26 2.18 10.25
CA GLY A 72 -9.05 1.61 11.58
C GLY A 72 -8.16 0.37 11.54
N LEU A 73 -8.41 -0.55 10.62
CA LEU A 73 -7.58 -1.74 10.47
C LEU A 73 -6.18 -1.42 9.94
N ALA A 74 -6.07 -0.52 8.96
CA ALA A 74 -4.78 -0.12 8.38
C ALA A 74 -3.90 0.58 9.40
N PHE A 75 -4.40 1.62 10.07
CA PHE A 75 -3.63 2.35 11.09
C PHE A 75 -3.48 1.55 12.38
N GLY A 76 -4.47 0.75 12.78
CA GLY A 76 -4.37 -0.12 13.95
C GLY A 76 -3.30 -1.19 13.77
N THR A 77 -3.29 -1.88 12.63
CA THR A 77 -2.26 -2.87 12.30
C THR A 77 -0.90 -2.21 12.11
N GLY A 78 -0.83 -1.09 11.40
CA GLY A 78 0.41 -0.30 11.25
C GLY A 78 0.99 0.12 12.61
N GLY A 79 0.15 0.64 13.50
CA GLY A 79 0.54 1.06 14.84
C GLY A 79 1.02 -0.10 15.71
N LEU A 80 0.36 -1.27 15.63
CA LEU A 80 0.76 -2.47 16.36
C LEU A 80 2.07 -3.08 15.82
N LEU A 81 2.28 -3.08 14.51
CA LEU A 81 3.49 -3.62 13.88
C LEU A 81 4.70 -2.68 14.00
N THR A 82 4.49 -1.37 14.19
CA THR A 82 5.58 -0.38 14.31
C THR A 82 6.58 -0.71 15.44
N PRO A 83 6.16 -0.89 16.71
CA PRO A 83 7.10 -1.21 17.79
C PRO A 83 7.74 -2.60 17.62
N LEU A 84 7.02 -3.56 17.02
CA LEU A 84 7.58 -4.89 16.70
C LEU A 84 8.71 -4.78 15.68
N THR A 85 8.49 -3.99 14.63
CA THR A 85 9.49 -3.71 13.59
C THR A 85 10.69 -2.97 14.19
N GLY A 86 10.45 -2.00 15.10
CA GLY A 86 11.50 -1.29 15.83
C GLY A 86 12.37 -2.25 16.65
N LYS A 87 11.76 -3.12 17.47
CA LYS A 87 12.46 -4.13 18.26
C LYS A 87 13.29 -5.08 17.40
N LEU A 88 12.74 -5.52 16.25
CA LEU A 88 13.51 -6.32 15.30
C LEU A 88 14.70 -5.53 14.75
N GLY A 89 14.53 -4.23 14.48
CA GLY A 89 15.60 -3.33 14.07
C GLY A 89 16.72 -3.22 15.11
N ASP A 90 16.37 -3.19 16.39
CA ASP A 90 17.34 -3.16 17.49
C ASP A 90 18.13 -4.48 17.59
N MET A 91 17.48 -5.61 17.31
CA MET A 91 18.09 -6.95 17.37
C MET A 91 18.92 -7.32 16.14
N PHE A 92 18.45 -6.98 14.94
CA PHE A 92 19.00 -7.43 13.65
C PHE A 92 19.57 -6.31 12.79
N SER A 93 19.63 -5.08 13.30
CA SER A 93 19.88 -3.83 12.58
C SER A 93 18.71 -3.35 11.72
N ILE A 94 18.60 -2.02 11.59
CA ILE A 94 17.48 -1.37 10.89
C ILE A 94 17.39 -1.73 9.41
N ARG A 95 18.54 -1.83 8.72
CA ARG A 95 18.59 -2.01 7.27
C ARG A 95 17.98 -3.33 6.79
N PRO A 96 18.39 -4.52 7.28
CA PRO A 96 17.80 -5.79 6.85
C PRO A 96 16.32 -5.90 7.22
N VAL A 97 15.91 -5.36 8.37
CA VAL A 97 14.50 -5.37 8.79
C VAL A 97 13.64 -4.53 7.84
N LEU A 98 14.09 -3.33 7.48
CA LEU A 98 13.37 -2.50 6.51
C LEU A 98 13.38 -3.10 5.10
N MET A 99 14.40 -3.87 4.71
CA MET A 99 14.37 -4.61 3.43
C MET A 99 13.25 -5.65 3.41
N VAL A 100 13.03 -6.36 4.51
CA VAL A 100 11.91 -7.30 4.64
C VAL A 100 10.57 -6.57 4.60
N VAL A 101 10.45 -5.45 5.33
CA VAL A 101 9.23 -4.62 5.32
C VAL A 101 8.95 -4.03 3.93
N ALA A 102 9.98 -3.68 3.15
CA ALA A 102 9.84 -3.19 1.78
C ALA A 102 9.22 -4.23 0.82
N MET A 103 9.23 -5.52 1.19
CA MET A 103 8.56 -6.59 0.43
C MET A 103 7.06 -6.70 0.73
N VAL A 104 6.56 -6.05 1.79
CA VAL A 104 5.13 -6.12 2.17
C VAL A 104 4.20 -5.69 1.03
N PRO A 105 4.42 -4.56 0.31
CA PRO A 105 3.57 -4.18 -0.82
C PRO A 105 3.59 -5.22 -1.94
N LEU A 106 4.71 -5.92 -2.15
CA LEU A 106 4.77 -7.00 -3.12
C LEU A 106 3.93 -8.20 -2.68
N LEU A 107 3.95 -8.56 -1.39
CA LEU A 107 3.12 -9.64 -0.85
C LEU A 107 1.62 -9.33 -0.97
N THR A 108 1.20 -8.06 -0.83
CA THR A 108 -0.21 -7.69 -1.00
C THR A 108 -0.69 -7.83 -2.44
N THR A 109 0.21 -7.91 -3.44
CA THR A 109 -0.19 -8.19 -4.84
C THR A 109 -0.89 -9.54 -4.98
N ALA A 110 -0.54 -10.54 -4.17
CA ALA A 110 -1.24 -11.82 -4.12
C ALA A 110 -2.70 -11.64 -3.66
N LEU A 111 -2.93 -10.80 -2.64
CA LEU A 111 -4.27 -10.45 -2.15
C LEU A 111 -5.05 -9.62 -3.18
N ILE A 112 -4.38 -8.70 -3.88
CA ILE A 112 -4.96 -7.93 -4.99
C ILE A 112 -5.44 -8.87 -6.10
N GLY A 113 -4.75 -10.00 -6.31
CA GLY A 113 -5.16 -11.07 -7.21
C GLY A 113 -6.56 -11.62 -6.91
N LEU A 114 -6.98 -11.62 -5.64
CA LEU A 114 -8.31 -12.08 -5.20
C LEU A 114 -9.41 -11.04 -5.37
N LEU A 115 -9.07 -9.77 -5.61
CA LEU A 115 -10.05 -8.71 -5.78
C LEU A 115 -10.88 -8.92 -7.06
N PRO A 116 -12.20 -8.64 -7.01
CA PRO A 116 -13.07 -8.76 -8.17
C PRO A 116 -12.63 -7.83 -9.30
N GLY A 117 -12.53 -8.38 -10.52
CA GLY A 117 -12.24 -7.61 -11.74
C GLY A 117 -13.40 -6.71 -12.15
N LYS A 118 -13.12 -5.73 -13.03
CA LYS A 118 -14.07 -4.74 -13.57
C LYS A 118 -15.42 -5.35 -13.98
N ASN A 119 -16.39 -5.33 -13.07
CA ASN A 119 -17.83 -5.42 -13.38
C ASN A 119 -18.71 -4.62 -12.41
N LEU A 120 -18.16 -3.56 -11.80
CA LEU A 120 -18.93 -2.63 -10.95
C LEU A 120 -19.81 -1.64 -11.73
N LYS A 121 -19.89 -1.74 -13.07
CA LYS A 121 -20.74 -0.87 -13.91
C LYS A 121 -22.19 -1.35 -14.08
N ARG A 122 -22.60 -2.49 -13.50
CA ARG A 122 -23.90 -3.11 -13.81
C ARG A 122 -24.99 -2.99 -12.75
N VAL A 123 -24.86 -2.05 -11.81
CA VAL A 123 -25.96 -1.71 -10.89
C VAL A 123 -26.08 -0.19 -10.81
N ARG A 124 -26.56 0.40 -11.92
CA ARG A 124 -27.26 1.68 -11.89
C ARG A 124 -28.74 1.38 -11.78
#